data_AF-A0A8D5ZPG9-F1
#
_entry.id   AF-A0A8D5ZPG9-F1
#
_cell.length_a   1.000
_cell.length_b   1.000
_cell.length_c   1.000
_cell.angle_alpha   90.00
_cell.angle_beta   90.00
_cell.angle_gamma   90.00
#
_symmetry.space_group_name_H-M   'P 1'
#
loop_
_entity.id
_entity.type
_entity.pdbx_description
1 polymer ?
#
loop_
_entity_poly.entity_id
_entity_poly.type
_entity_poly.pdbx_seq_one_letter_code
_entity_poly.pdbx_strand_id
1 'polypeptide(L)' 'MEERNLRTHPSRMRCPQCGGLHFLETGQLFALTPMSKTADGQTRLHTEDAVPVLNYLCRQCGHILLYSAKHLKRI' A
#
# COMPACT_ATOMS: atom_id res chain seq x y z
N MET A 1 21.05 0.75 -19.66
CA MET A 1 20.71 -0.48 -18.92
C MET A 1 19.39 -0.20 -18.23
N GLU A 2 18.27 -0.51 -18.89
CA GLU A 2 16.92 -0.17 -18.42
C GLU A 2 16.59 -0.95 -17.15
N GLU A 3 16.56 -0.25 -16.00
CA GLU A 3 15.90 -0.74 -14.80
C GLU A 3 14.44 -0.99 -15.15
N ARG A 4 14.08 -2.26 -15.31
CA ARG A 4 12.72 -2.75 -15.45
C ARG A 4 11.98 -2.36 -14.17
N ASN A 5 11.41 -1.17 -14.21
CA ASN A 5 10.50 -0.61 -13.22
C ASN A 5 9.21 -1.43 -13.31
N LEU A 6 9.27 -2.68 -12.81
CA LEU A 6 8.18 -3.62 -12.66
C LEU A 6 7.25 -3.04 -11.60
N ARG A 7 6.49 -2.03 -12.01
CA ARG A 7 5.36 -1.48 -11.26
C ARG A 7 4.38 -2.63 -11.08
N THR A 8 4.39 -3.22 -9.90
CA THR A 8 3.58 -4.36 -9.54
C THR A 8 2.15 -3.89 -9.32
N HIS A 9 1.37 -3.86 -10.40
CA HIS A 9 -0.08 -3.79 -10.29
C HIS A 9 -0.56 -5.03 -9.51
N PRO A 10 -1.50 -4.91 -8.55
CA PRO A 10 -1.92 -6.01 -7.68
C PRO A 10 -2.48 -7.22 -8.44
N SER A 11 -3.01 -7.03 -9.65
CA SER A 11 -3.40 -8.14 -10.55
C SER A 11 -2.24 -9.04 -10.99
N ARG A 12 -0.99 -8.62 -10.80
CA ARG A 12 0.23 -9.38 -11.15
C ARG A 12 0.97 -9.91 -9.92
N MET A 13 0.41 -9.76 -8.73
CA MET A 13 1.05 -10.21 -7.48
C MET A 13 0.32 -11.41 -6.88
N ARG A 14 1.08 -12.23 -6.15
CA ARG A 14 0.54 -13.33 -5.34
C ARG A 14 0.41 -12.87 -3.91
N CYS A 15 -0.61 -13.37 -3.23
CA CYS A 15 -0.81 -13.12 -1.81
C CYS A 15 0.39 -13.71 -1.05
N PRO A 16 1.12 -12.92 -0.25
CA PRO A 16 2.29 -13.43 0.47
C PRO A 16 1.91 -14.50 1.50
N GLN A 17 0.66 -14.49 1.99
CA GLN A 17 0.18 -15.48 2.97
C GLN A 17 -0.29 -16.81 2.36
N CYS A 18 -0.94 -16.80 1.19
CA CYS A 18 -1.59 -18.01 0.64
C CYS A 18 -1.24 -18.30 -0.83
N GLY A 19 -0.43 -17.46 -1.48
CA GLY A 19 -0.09 -17.58 -2.90
C GLY A 19 -1.20 -17.20 -3.88
N GLY A 20 -2.39 -16.82 -3.40
CA GLY A 20 -3.56 -16.50 -4.22
C GLY A 20 -3.38 -15.30 -5.13
N LEU A 21 -4.05 -15.31 -6.28
CA LEU A 21 -4.02 -14.22 -7.29
C LEU A 21 -5.29 -13.37 -7.30
N HIS A 22 -6.32 -13.75 -6.52
CA HIS A 22 -7.63 -13.14 -6.57
C HIS A 22 -7.72 -12.05 -5.50
N PHE A 23 -7.64 -10.80 -5.93
CA PHE A 23 -7.76 -9.62 -5.08
C PHE A 23 -9.01 -8.84 -5.42
N LEU A 24 -9.66 -8.33 -4.38
CA LEU A 24 -10.74 -7.37 -4.46
C LEU A 24 -10.21 -6.02 -4.01
N GLU A 25 -10.22 -5.04 -4.91
CA GLU A 25 -10.03 -3.64 -4.51
C GLU A 25 -11.24 -3.20 -3.70
N THR A 26 -11.04 -2.74 -2.47
CA THR A 26 -12.17 -2.36 -1.59
C THR A 26 -12.70 -0.96 -1.90
N GLY A 27 -12.04 -0.20 -2.78
CA GLY A 27 -12.37 1.19 -3.09
C GLY A 27 -12.12 2.17 -1.92
N GLN A 28 -11.57 1.67 -0.82
CA GLN A 28 -11.24 2.48 0.36
C GLN A 28 -9.83 3.05 0.19
N LEU A 29 -9.74 4.38 0.15
CA LEU A 29 -8.48 5.10 0.16
C LEU A 29 -8.10 5.38 1.63
N PHE A 30 -6.94 4.89 2.05
CA PHE A 30 -6.38 5.24 3.37
C PHE A 30 -5.22 6.19 3.18
N ALA A 31 -4.83 6.88 4.25
CA ALA A 31 -3.60 7.67 4.30
C ALA A 31 -2.68 7.08 5.37
N LEU A 32 -1.50 6.61 4.95
CA LEU A 32 -0.44 6.24 5.89
C LEU A 32 0.29 7.52 6.30
N THR A 33 0.09 7.94 7.54
CA THR A 33 0.73 9.14 8.11
C THR A 33 1.97 8.73 8.90
N PRO A 34 3.18 9.16 8.51
CA PRO A 34 4.40 8.89 9.26
C PRO A 34 4.33 9.47 10.67
N MET A 35 5.00 8.78 11.58
CA MET A 35 5.03 9.12 12.99
C MET A 35 6.47 9.11 13.47
N SER A 36 6.90 10.14 14.20
CA SER A 36 8.20 10.15 14.86
C SER A 36 8.06 10.53 16.32
N LYS A 37 9.02 10.09 17.14
CA LYS A 37 9.20 10.62 18.48
C LYS A 37 10.05 11.90 18.40
N THR A 38 9.57 12.98 18.98
CA THR A 38 10.34 14.20 19.16
C THR A 38 11.36 14.03 20.28
N ALA A 39 12.36 14.92 20.32
CA ALA A 39 13.38 14.93 21.38
C ALA A 39 12.75 15.07 22.78
N ASP A 40 11.60 15.73 22.87
CA ASP A 40 10.82 15.90 24.10
C ASP A 40 10.00 14.65 24.50
N GLY A 41 10.21 13.52 23.82
CA GLY A 41 9.50 12.26 24.06
C GLY A 41 8.06 12.23 23.55
N GLN A 42 7.58 13.30 22.94
CA GLN A 42 6.23 13.36 22.37
C GLN A 42 6.17 12.64 21.02
N THR A 43 5.05 11.99 20.76
CA THR A 43 4.79 11.39 19.46
C THR A 43 4.15 12.43 18.55
N ARG A 44 4.79 12.72 17.41
CA ARG A 44 4.27 13.66 16.41
C ARG A 44 3.93 12.91 15.12
N LEU A 45 2.74 13.22 14.60
CA LEU A 45 2.29 12.79 13.28
C LEU A 45 2.68 13.83 12.23
N HIS A 46 3.20 13.38 11.10
CA HIS A 46 3.62 14.24 9.98
C HIS A 46 2.59 14.13 8.86
N THR A 47 1.51 14.89 9.00
CA THR A 47 0.36 14.83 8.07
C THR A 47 0.71 15.34 6.68
N GLU A 48 1.68 16.25 6.55
CA GLU A 48 2.22 16.71 5.26
C GLU A 48 2.85 15.58 4.43
N ASP A 49 3.36 14.55 5.09
CA ASP A 49 4.00 13.39 4.45
C ASP A 49 3.07 12.20 4.27
N ALA A 50 1.76 12.40 4.50
CA ALA A 50 0.77 11.35 4.36
C ALA A 50 0.80 10.73 2.94
N VAL A 51 0.85 9.40 2.88
CA VAL A 51 0.86 8.65 1.63
C VAL A 51 -0.51 8.02 1.42
N PRO A 52 -1.25 8.41 0.36
CA PRO A 52 -2.48 7.72 0.02
C PRO A 52 -2.16 6.28 -0.37
N VAL A 53 -2.95 5.33 0.12
CA VAL A 53 -2.81 3.92 -0.19
C VAL A 53 -4.15 3.31 -0.62
N LEU A 54 -4.09 2.41 -1.59
CA LEU A 54 -5.19 1.53 -1.97
C LEU A 54 -5.16 0.24 -1.14
N ASN A 55 -6.35 -0.26 -0.84
CA ASN A 55 -6.54 -1.50 -0.10
C ASN A 55 -7.06 -2.61 -1.02
N TYR A 56 -6.34 -3.74 -1.03
CA TYR A 56 -6.70 -4.95 -1.74
C TYR A 56 -6.87 -6.11 -0.77
N LEU A 57 -8.05 -6.73 -0.79
CA LEU A 57 -8.37 -7.92 -0.01
C LEU A 57 -8.16 -9.19 -0.83
N CYS A 58 -7.32 -10.10 -0.35
CA CYS A 58 -7.22 -11.43 -0.92
C CYS A 58 -8.52 -12.21 -0.66
N ARG A 59 -9.22 -12.62 -1.71
CA ARG A 59 -10.51 -13.34 -1.59
C ARG A 59 -10.37 -14.77 -1.06
N GLN A 60 -9.16 -15.32 -1.04
CA GLN A 60 -8.91 -16.70 -0.61
C GLN A 60 -8.65 -16.83 0.89
N CYS A 61 -7.86 -15.90 1.46
CA CYS A 61 -7.46 -15.97 2.87
C CYS A 61 -7.82 -14.72 3.68
N GLY A 62 -8.42 -13.70 3.06
CA GLY A 62 -8.78 -12.44 3.73
C GLY A 62 -7.60 -11.51 4.04
N HIS A 63 -6.39 -11.83 3.56
CA HIS A 63 -5.21 -10.99 3.78
C HIS A 63 -5.35 -9.64 3.07
N ILE A 64 -4.99 -8.55 3.76
CA ILE A 64 -5.09 -7.18 3.26
C ILE A 64 -3.71 -6.72 2.79
N LEU A 65 -3.63 -6.23 1.55
CA LEU A 65 -2.45 -5.56 1.02
C LEU A 65 -2.71 -4.07 0.82
N LEU A 66 -1.76 -3.26 1.27
CA LEU A 66 -1.80 -1.81 1.12
C LEU A 66 -0.76 -1.38 0.10
N TYR A 67 -1.18 -0.64 -0.93
CA TYR A 67 -0.30 -0.13 -1.99
C TYR A 67 -0.30 1.37 -2.06
N SER A 68 0.88 1.98 -2.10
CA SER A 68 1.00 3.43 -2.30
C SER A 68 0.35 3.87 -3.61
N ALA A 69 -0.66 4.73 -3.48
CA ALA A 69 -1.33 5.36 -4.61
C ALA A 69 -0.50 6.49 -5.25
N LYS A 70 0.61 6.94 -4.62
CA LYS A 70 1.53 7.93 -5.20
C LYS A 70 2.14 7.49 -6.55
N HIS A 71 2.21 6.18 -6.82
CA HIS A 71 2.86 5.63 -8.01
C HIS A 71 1.93 4.85 -8.94
N LEU A 72 0.62 4.81 -8.64
CA LEU A 72 -0.38 4.28 -9.55
C LEU A 72 -0.67 5.33 -10.62
N LYS A 73 0.26 5.43 -11.58
CA LYS A 73 0.04 6.20 -12.81
C LYS A 73 -1.16 5.54 -13.50
N ARG A 74 -2.31 6.20 -13.44
CA ARG A 74 -3.54 5.88 -14.17
C ARG A 74 -3.14 5.66 -15.64
N ILE A 75 -3.38 4.45 -16.16
CA ILE A 75 -3.24 4.11 -17.58
C ILE A 75 -4.53 4.55 -18.27
#